data_AF-A0A8J5XUD7-F1
#
_entry.id   AF-A0A8J5XUD7-F1
#
_cell.length_a   1.000
_cell.length_b   1.000
_cell.length_c   1.000
_cell.angle_alpha   90.00
_cell.angle_beta   90.00
_cell.angle_gamma   90.00
#
_symmetry.space_group_name_H-M   'P 1'
#
loop_
_entity.id
_entity.type
_entity.pdbx_description
1 polymer ?
#
loop_
_entity_poly.entity_id
_entity_poly.type
_entity_poly.pdbx_seq_one_letter_code
_entity_poly.pdbx_strand_id
1 'polypeptide(L)'
;MPSVYPPAYPVINRSPSVAAVVGNFTFSDVGLIVAPTLFAAAFGFWSGKPIRRPQMMFCAHLGFLAGALAAYNCSSARLMGYRANPKECARYDLEFPTKEQIPPHLWNVVDDKWYRKA
;
A
#
# COMPACT_ATOMS: atom_id res chain seq x y z
N MET A 1 -1.03 21.70 -5.30
CA MET A 1 -2.12 22.12 -4.38
C MET A 1 -1.66 21.78 -2.97
N PRO A 2 -1.75 22.70 -1.99
CA PRO A 2 -1.48 22.35 -0.60
C PRO A 2 -2.46 21.25 -0.17
N SER A 3 -1.96 20.17 0.45
CA SER A 3 -2.82 19.08 0.89
C SER A 3 -3.71 19.57 2.04
N VAL A 4 -5.02 19.35 1.91
CA VAL A 4 -6.01 19.75 2.93
C VAL A 4 -5.72 19.07 4.28
N TYR A 5 -5.08 17.89 4.25
CA TYR A 5 -4.61 17.20 5.44
C TYR A 5 -3.08 17.19 5.48
N PRO A 6 -2.45 17.64 6.57
CA PRO A 6 -1.01 17.48 6.76
C PRO A 6 -0.67 15.99 6.92
N PRO A 7 0.50 15.54 6.45
CA PRO A 7 0.96 14.17 6.66
C PRO A 7 1.15 13.91 8.16
N ALA A 8 0.60 12.80 8.64
CA ALA A 8 0.67 12.41 10.06
C ALA A 8 2.00 11.71 10.43
N TYR A 9 2.70 11.18 9.43
CA TYR A 9 3.98 10.48 9.57
C TYR A 9 5.10 11.22 8.81
N PRO A 10 6.38 10.93 9.09
CA PRO A 10 7.50 11.56 8.42
C PRO A 10 7.42 11.38 6.91
N VAL A 11 7.62 12.48 6.18
CA VAL A 11 7.58 12.47 4.72
C VAL A 11 8.96 12.13 4.19
N ILE A 12 9.08 10.97 3.54
CA ILE A 12 10.32 10.55 2.88
C ILE A 12 10.44 11.25 1.54
N ASN A 13 9.36 11.22 0.76
CA ASN A 13 9.30 11.85 -0.54
C ASN A 13 7.90 12.45 -0.77
N ARG A 14 7.84 13.79 -0.89
CA ARG A 14 6.59 14.54 -1.13
C ARG A 14 5.97 14.26 -2.50
N SER A 15 6.78 13.92 -3.50
CA SER A 15 6.35 13.65 -4.87
C SER A 15 7.11 12.44 -5.41
N PRO A 16 6.73 11.23 -5.01
CA PRO A 16 7.45 10.03 -5.41
C PRO A 16 7.22 9.75 -6.91
N SER A 17 8.30 9.41 -7.61
CA SER A 17 8.22 8.92 -8.98
C SER A 17 7.62 7.52 -9.01
N VAL A 18 7.04 7.12 -10.15
CA VAL A 18 6.46 5.77 -10.33
C VAL A 18 7.47 4.67 -9.96
N ALA A 19 8.72 4.84 -10.38
CA ALA A 19 9.80 3.91 -10.06
C ALA A 19 10.08 3.82 -8.55
N ALA A 20 10.04 4.94 -7.83
CA ALA A 20 10.24 4.96 -6.39
C ALA A 20 9.09 4.25 -5.65
N VAL A 21 7.85 4.41 -6.11
CA VAL A 21 6.67 3.75 -5.50
C VAL A 21 6.73 2.24 -5.69
N VAL A 22 7.00 1.78 -6.91
CA VAL A 22 7.09 0.34 -7.24
C VAL A 22 8.29 -0.30 -6.54
N GLY A 23 9.43 0.40 -6.47
CA GLY A 23 10.62 -0.04 -5.74
C GLY A 23 10.44 -0.10 -4.21
N ASN A 24 9.35 0.47 -3.68
CA ASN A 24 9.00 0.46 -2.26
C ASN A 24 7.86 -0.53 -1.93
N PHE A 25 7.55 -1.47 -2.82
CA PHE A 25 6.59 -2.52 -2.52
C PHE A 25 7.09 -3.44 -1.41
N THR A 26 6.22 -3.62 -0.42
CA THR A 26 6.39 -4.59 0.66
C THR A 26 5.73 -5.92 0.29
N PHE A 27 6.07 -6.99 1.01
CA PHE A 27 5.40 -8.29 0.84
C PHE A 27 3.87 -8.20 0.96
N SER A 28 3.36 -7.30 1.79
CA SER A 28 1.91 -7.06 1.91
C SER A 28 1.31 -6.49 0.63
N ASP A 29 2.01 -5.57 -0.04
CA ASP A 29 1.54 -4.98 -1.30
C ASP A 29 1.57 -6.01 -2.44
N VAL A 30 2.57 -6.89 -2.46
CA VAL A 30 2.60 -8.02 -3.40
C VAL A 30 1.42 -8.97 -3.14
N GLY A 31 1.09 -9.22 -1.87
CA GLY A 31 -0.11 -9.96 -1.49
C GLY A 31 -1.40 -9.32 -1.99
N LEU A 32 -1.50 -7.99 -1.90
CA LEU A 32 -2.63 -7.21 -2.44
C LEU A 32 -2.74 -7.27 -3.96
N ILE A 33 -1.68 -7.62 -4.68
CA ILE A 33 -1.74 -7.86 -6.14
C ILE A 33 -2.16 -9.30 -6.41
N VAL A 34 -1.50 -10.26 -5.78
CA VAL A 34 -1.66 -11.69 -6.07
C VAL A 34 -3.05 -12.19 -5.65
N ALA A 35 -3.52 -11.84 -4.45
CA ALA A 35 -4.79 -12.32 -3.92
C ALA A 35 -6.00 -11.98 -4.81
N PRO A 36 -6.26 -10.71 -5.19
CA PRO A 36 -7.39 -10.39 -6.07
C PRO A 36 -7.19 -10.94 -7.48
N THR A 37 -5.96 -11.04 -7.99
CA THR A 37 -5.69 -11.64 -9.30
C THR A 37 -6.12 -13.11 -9.34
N LEU A 38 -5.70 -13.90 -8.34
CA LEU A 38 -6.05 -15.32 -8.26
C LEU A 38 -7.55 -15.51 -8.02
N PHE A 39 -8.14 -14.71 -7.15
CA PHE A 39 -9.57 -14.73 -6.90
C PHE A 39 -10.37 -14.43 -8.18
N ALA A 40 -10.01 -13.37 -8.91
CA ALA A 40 -10.68 -13.00 -10.14
C ALA A 40 -10.47 -14.02 -11.26
N ALA A 41 -9.28 -14.62 -11.37
CA ALA A 41 -9.03 -15.70 -12.31
C ALA A 41 -9.92 -16.92 -12.03
N ALA A 42 -9.98 -17.38 -10.77
CA ALA A 42 -10.83 -18.49 -10.37
C ALA A 42 -12.31 -18.20 -10.65
N PHE A 43 -12.77 -16.99 -10.32
CA PHE A 43 -14.13 -16.54 -10.60
C PHE A 43 -14.43 -16.49 -12.11
N GLY A 44 -13.51 -15.98 -12.93
CA GLY A 44 -13.64 -15.92 -14.39
C GLY A 44 -13.69 -17.30 -15.03
N PHE A 45 -12.92 -18.27 -14.52
CA PHE A 45 -12.98 -19.65 -15.01
C PHE A 45 -14.30 -20.34 -14.66
N TRP A 46 -14.84 -20.11 -13.47
CA TRP A 46 -16.09 -20.68 -13.01
C TRP A 46 -17.30 -20.11 -13.78
N SER A 47 -17.35 -18.79 -13.94
CA SER A 47 -18.47 -18.08 -14.60
C SER A 47 -18.45 -18.20 -16.12
N GLY A 48 -17.31 -18.49 -16.75
CA GLY A 48 -17.11 -18.25 -18.18
C GLY A 48 -17.53 -19.33 -19.16
N LYS A 49 -18.58 -20.12 -18.91
CA LYS A 49 -19.07 -21.07 -19.95
C LYS A 49 -19.76 -20.31 -21.10
N PRO A 50 -19.51 -20.64 -22.39
CA PRO A 50 -18.64 -21.71 -22.89
C PRO A 50 -17.14 -21.32 -23.03
N ILE A 51 -16.80 -20.03 -23.02
CA ILE A 51 -15.46 -19.50 -23.34
C ILE A 51 -14.62 -19.27 -22.07
N ARG A 52 -14.32 -20.35 -21.33
CA ARG A 52 -13.77 -20.24 -19.95
C ARG A 52 -12.38 -19.60 -19.87
N ARG A 53 -11.50 -19.93 -20.83
CA ARG A 53 -10.09 -19.48 -20.80
C ARG A 53 -9.97 -17.97 -21.07
N PRO A 54 -10.55 -17.41 -22.15
CA PRO A 54 -10.54 -15.96 -22.34
C PRO A 54 -11.21 -15.18 -21.20
N GLN A 55 -12.32 -15.68 -20.65
CA GLN A 55 -12.98 -15.02 -19.53
C GLN A 55 -12.13 -15.05 -18.25
N MET A 56 -11.49 -16.18 -17.94
CA MET A 56 -10.50 -16.27 -16.86
C MET A 56 -9.39 -15.24 -17.04
N MET A 57 -8.80 -15.15 -18.24
CA MET A 57 -7.72 -14.19 -18.51
C MET A 57 -8.20 -12.75 -18.35
N PHE A 58 -9.37 -12.40 -18.88
CA PHE A 58 -9.94 -11.07 -18.74
C PHE A 58 -10.15 -10.69 -17.26
N CYS A 59 -10.80 -11.57 -16.49
CA CYS A 59 -11.00 -11.34 -15.05
C CYS A 59 -9.67 -11.26 -14.29
N ALA A 60 -8.69 -12.10 -14.63
CA ALA A 60 -7.35 -12.04 -14.02
C ALA A 60 -6.68 -10.68 -14.25
N HIS A 61 -6.76 -10.12 -15.46
CA HIS A 61 -6.21 -8.79 -15.75
C HIS A 61 -6.91 -7.69 -14.95
N LEU A 62 -8.24 -7.77 -14.78
CA LEU A 62 -8.99 -6.84 -13.95
C LEU A 62 -8.59 -6.94 -12.46
N GLY A 63 -8.45 -8.16 -11.94
CA GLY A 63 -7.98 -8.40 -10.58
C GLY A 63 -6.55 -7.88 -10.37
N PHE A 64 -5.67 -8.09 -11.34
CA PHE A 64 -4.30 -7.57 -11.32
C PHE A 64 -4.29 -6.04 -11.32
N LEU A 65 -5.06 -5.40 -12.19
CA LEU A 65 -5.15 -3.94 -12.25
C LEU A 65 -5.64 -3.36 -10.92
N ALA A 66 -6.71 -3.93 -10.37
CA ALA A 66 -7.26 -3.50 -9.08
C ALA A 66 -6.23 -3.65 -7.95
N GLY A 67 -5.56 -4.80 -7.89
CA GLY A 67 -4.52 -5.07 -6.89
C GLY A 67 -3.30 -4.16 -7.04
N ALA A 68 -2.83 -3.93 -8.27
CA ALA A 68 -1.70 -3.06 -8.57
C ALA A 68 -1.97 -1.61 -8.18
N LEU A 69 -3.18 -1.11 -8.45
CA LEU A 69 -3.59 0.24 -8.03
C LEU A 69 -3.70 0.36 -6.51
N ALA A 70 -4.22 -0.67 -5.83
CA ALA A 70 -4.30 -0.68 -4.38
C ALA A 70 -2.89 -0.69 -3.74
N ALA A 71 -2.00 -1.56 -4.22
CA ALA A 71 -0.60 -1.63 -3.82
C ALA A 71 0.14 -0.30 -4.06
N TYR A 72 -0.07 0.31 -5.23
CA TYR A 72 0.52 1.60 -5.57
C TYR A 72 0.07 2.72 -4.61
N ASN A 73 -1.23 2.80 -4.30
CA ASN A 73 -1.77 3.76 -3.33
C ASN A 73 -1.21 3.52 -1.92
N CYS A 74 -1.10 2.26 -1.51
CA CYS A 74 -0.55 1.93 -0.20
C CYS A 74 0.93 2.35 -0.09
N SER A 75 1.73 2.05 -1.11
CA SER A 75 3.16 2.40 -1.15
C SER A 75 3.39 3.91 -1.25
N SER A 76 2.64 4.60 -2.12
CA SER A 76 2.75 6.05 -2.26
C SER A 76 2.34 6.79 -0.99
N ALA A 77 1.26 6.34 -0.32
CA ALA A 77 0.83 6.91 0.95
C ALA A 77 1.88 6.74 2.06
N ARG A 78 2.64 5.64 2.08
CA ARG A 78 3.75 5.44 3.04
C ARG A 78 4.92 6.39 2.74
N LEU A 79 5.28 6.60 1.47
CA LEU A 79 6.36 7.53 1.09
C LEU A 79 6.00 8.99 1.38
N MET A 80 4.73 9.36 1.19
CA MET A 80 4.21 10.70 1.43
C MET A 80 3.86 10.98 2.91
N GLY A 81 3.95 9.98 3.80
CA GLY A 81 3.65 10.15 5.23
C GLY A 81 2.16 10.17 5.58
N TYR A 82 1.28 9.74 4.68
CA TYR A 82 -0.16 9.57 4.94
C TYR A 82 -0.50 8.22 5.57
N ARG A 83 0.43 7.27 5.52
CA ARG A 83 0.31 5.95 6.15
C ARG A 83 1.55 5.66 6.96
N ALA A 84 1.39 4.83 8.00
CA ALA A 84 2.49 4.41 8.85
C ALA A 84 3.62 3.78 8.02
N ASN A 85 4.84 4.31 8.19
CA ASN A 85 6.03 3.99 7.40
C ASN A 85 7.27 3.69 8.26
N PRO A 86 7.18 2.86 9.33
CA PRO A 86 8.32 2.63 10.23
C PRO A 86 9.50 1.94 9.54
N LYS A 87 9.24 1.02 8.59
CA LYS A 87 10.28 0.29 7.85
C LYS A 87 11.01 1.21 6.88
N GLU A 88 10.26 2.10 6.25
CA GLU A 88 10.79 3.06 5.31
C GLU A 88 11.58 4.16 6.03
N CYS A 89 11.10 4.64 7.19
CA CYS A 89 11.90 5.52 8.05
C CYS A 89 13.24 4.87 8.45
N ALA A 90 13.21 3.59 8.86
CA ALA A 90 14.44 2.85 9.17
C ALA A 90 15.37 2.67 7.96
N ARG A 91 14.84 2.62 6.73
CA ARG A 91 15.64 2.50 5.50
C ARG A 91 16.33 3.82 5.11
N TYR A 92 15.74 4.96 5.46
CA TYR A 92 16.23 6.30 5.12
C TYR A 92 16.83 7.03 6.33
N ASP A 93 17.12 6.32 7.43
CA ASP A 93 17.62 6.86 8.69
C ASP A 93 16.81 8.05 9.23
N LEU A 94 15.49 8.02 9.01
CA LEU A 94 14.55 9.01 9.53
C LEU A 94 13.99 8.56 10.88
N GLU A 95 13.77 9.52 11.77
CA GLU A 95 13.18 9.24 13.07
C GLU A 95 11.67 9.03 12.94
N PHE A 96 11.19 7.89 13.44
CA PHE A 96 9.76 7.65 13.58
C PHE A 96 9.24 8.42 14.81
N PRO A 97 8.12 9.16 14.67
CA PRO A 97 7.61 10.04 15.72
C PRO A 97 7.15 9.28 16.96
N THR A 98 7.18 9.96 18.10
CA THR A 98 6.61 9.46 19.35
C THR A 98 5.08 9.42 19.25
N LYS A 99 4.44 8.53 20.01
CA LYS A 99 2.97 8.36 20.02
C LYS A 99 2.21 9.68 20.24
N GLU A 100 2.76 10.57 21.06
CA GLU A 100 2.21 11.89 21.40
C GLU A 100 2.17 12.87 20.23
N GLN A 101 3.07 12.72 19.26
CA GLN A 101 3.14 13.60 18.07
C GLN A 101 2.12 13.21 17.00
N ILE A 102 1.57 12.00 17.09
CA ILE A 102 0.60 11.46 16.14
C ILE A 102 -0.82 11.68 16.69
N PRO A 103 -1.80 12.07 15.86
CA PRO A 103 -3.16 12.25 16.33
C PRO A 103 -3.76 10.97 16.94
N PRO A 104 -4.57 11.08 18.01
CA PRO A 104 -4.92 9.95 18.88
C PRO A 104 -5.68 8.82 18.21
N HIS A 105 -6.43 9.12 17.14
CA HIS A 105 -7.17 8.11 16.38
C HIS A 105 -6.27 7.16 15.57
N LEU A 106 -4.97 7.48 15.40
CA LEU A 106 -4.01 6.65 14.66
C LEU A 106 -3.13 5.78 15.57
N TRP A 107 -3.30 5.85 16.89
CA TRP A 107 -2.50 5.09 17.85
C TRP A 107 -2.65 3.57 17.72
N ASN A 108 -3.77 3.10 17.16
CA ASN A 108 -4.07 1.68 17.01
C ASN A 108 -3.55 1.10 15.67
N VAL A 109 -2.92 1.93 14.83
CA VAL A 109 -2.48 1.54 13.48
C VAL A 109 -1.09 0.90 13.49
N VAL A 110 -0.28 1.21 14.51
CA VAL A 110 1.11 0.79 14.61
C VAL A 110 1.34 0.14 15.97
N ASP A 111 2.10 -0.97 16.02
CA ASP A 111 2.46 -1.59 17.29
C ASP A 111 3.23 -0.59 18.16
N ASP A 112 2.96 -0.61 19.48
CA ASP A 112 3.60 0.31 20.42
C ASP A 112 5.14 0.26 20.42
N LYS A 113 5.72 -0.87 20.00
CA LYS A 113 7.18 -1.08 19.87
C LYS A 113 7.86 -0.21 18.80
N TRP A 114 7.10 0.32 17.84
CA TRP A 114 7.66 1.15 16.77
C TRP A 114 7.71 2.62 17.15
N TYR A 115 6.95 3.05 18.16
CA TYR A 115 7.10 4.37 18.72
C TYR A 115 8.41 4.43 19.52
N ARG A 116 9.19 5.49 19.31
CA ARG A 116 10.28 5.77 20.24
C ARG A 116 9.70 6.12 21.61
N LYS A 117 10.39 5.68 22.67
CA LYS A 117 10.17 6.22 24.01
C LYS A 117 10.73 7.65 24.02
N ALA A 118 9.93 8.60 24.50
CA ALA A 118 10.39 9.96 24.77
C ALA A 118 11.53 9.95 25.80
#